data_AF-A0A259SNU1-F1
#
_entry.id   AF-A0A259SNU1-F1
#
_cell.length_a   1.000
_cell.length_b   1.000
_cell.length_c   1.000
_cell.angle_alpha   90.00
_cell.angle_beta   90.00
_cell.angle_gamma   90.00
#
_symmetry.space_group_name_H-M   'P 1'
#
loop_
_entity.id
_entity.type
_entity.pdbx_description
1 polymer ?
#
loop_
_entity_poly.entity_id
_entity_poly.type
_entity_poly.pdbx_seq_one_letter_code
_entity_poly.pdbx_strand_id
1 'polypeptide(L)'
;GIVGVAPNVRLASVKVVNDDGFIYPEYAVCGFMWAAQRGMDVTNNSYYIDPFEFWCDDQPDQAAVREAVARAVNWSNSRGVVSAAAAGNSGLDLTVNTRDEGSPDDAAQPTPRTINQGCKDIPAQVPGVVTVASLTQAGQLSYFSNRGLGEIDVAAPGSRILSTIPGGKYGLKSGTSMASPHVAGVLALMKSAHPELTPAQMVQKLEDDATPTACSAPQYDEGAACVGTPDLNSYYGHGIVNALKAVQ
;
A
#
# COMPACT_ATOMS: atom_id res chain seq x y z
N GLY A 1 -5.38 3.55 26.40
CA GLY A 1 -5.95 3.66 25.04
C GLY A 1 -4.83 3.85 24.05
N ILE A 2 -5.14 3.88 22.76
CA ILE A 2 -4.19 4.24 21.70
C ILE A 2 -4.73 5.47 20.96
N VAL A 3 -3.84 6.24 20.34
CA VAL A 3 -4.21 7.37 19.48
C VAL A 3 -3.70 7.05 18.08
N GLY A 4 -4.58 7.10 17.08
CA GLY A 4 -4.19 6.95 15.68
C GLY A 4 -3.46 8.20 15.16
N VAL A 5 -2.83 8.10 13.99
CA VAL A 5 -2.08 9.22 13.39
C VAL A 5 -2.95 10.47 13.20
N ALA A 6 -4.18 10.31 12.72
CA ALA A 6 -5.13 11.40 12.49
C ALA A 6 -6.41 11.21 13.34
N PRO A 7 -6.39 11.53 14.64
CA PRO A 7 -7.45 11.11 15.56
C PRO A 7 -8.80 11.82 15.39
N ASN A 8 -8.83 12.95 14.68
CA ASN A 8 -10.04 13.78 14.49
C ASN A 8 -10.71 13.58 13.12
N VAL A 9 -10.24 12.63 12.32
CA VAL A 9 -10.85 12.35 11.01
C VAL A 9 -12.19 11.65 11.16
N ARG A 10 -13.05 11.81 10.16
CA ARG A 10 -14.22 10.92 9.99
C ARG A 10 -13.76 9.68 9.25
N LEU A 11 -14.00 8.51 9.83
CA LEU A 11 -13.67 7.22 9.23
C LEU A 11 -14.93 6.55 8.69
N ALA A 12 -14.83 5.96 7.50
CA ALA A 12 -15.84 5.08 6.97
C ALA A 12 -15.19 3.74 6.57
N SER A 13 -15.91 2.65 6.80
CA SER A 13 -15.51 1.32 6.36
C SER A 13 -16.30 0.98 5.09
N VAL A 14 -15.60 0.84 3.97
CA VAL A 14 -16.16 0.41 2.68
C VAL A 14 -15.83 -1.08 2.54
N LYS A 15 -16.82 -1.96 2.76
CA LYS A 15 -16.61 -3.42 2.65
C LYS A 15 -16.44 -3.78 1.17
N VAL A 16 -15.22 -4.15 0.79
CA VAL A 16 -14.86 -4.68 -0.55
C VAL A 16 -14.46 -6.16 -0.51
N VAL A 17 -14.67 -6.81 0.63
CA VAL A 17 -14.35 -8.22 0.87
C VAL A 17 -15.64 -9.03 0.95
N ASN A 18 -15.68 -10.22 0.35
CA ASN A 18 -16.82 -11.14 0.49
C ASN A 18 -16.77 -11.88 1.85
N ASP A 19 -17.68 -12.82 2.06
CA ASP A 19 -17.75 -13.56 3.33
C ASP A 19 -16.69 -14.67 3.44
N ASP A 20 -16.07 -15.05 2.32
CA ASP A 20 -14.94 -16.00 2.26
C ASP A 20 -13.58 -15.32 2.49
N GLY A 21 -13.53 -13.99 2.48
CA GLY A 21 -12.32 -13.21 2.73
C GLY A 21 -11.64 -12.65 1.48
N PHE A 22 -12.24 -12.82 0.30
CA PHE A 22 -11.68 -12.39 -0.98
C PHE A 22 -12.20 -11.01 -1.43
N ILE A 23 -11.32 -10.26 -2.09
CA ILE A 23 -11.49 -8.92 -2.65
C ILE A 23 -11.33 -9.03 -4.16
N TYR A 24 -12.41 -9.42 -4.83
CA TYR A 24 -12.43 -9.52 -6.29
C TYR A 24 -12.35 -8.15 -6.98
N PRO A 25 -11.94 -8.10 -8.26
CA PRO A 25 -11.69 -6.86 -8.97
C PRO A 25 -12.91 -5.93 -9.00
N GLU A 26 -14.12 -6.47 -9.20
CA GLU A 26 -15.35 -5.70 -9.21
C GLU A 26 -15.63 -5.02 -7.86
N TYR A 27 -15.24 -5.63 -6.74
CA TYR A 27 -15.42 -5.05 -5.41
C TYR A 27 -14.44 -3.91 -5.20
N ALA A 28 -13.17 -4.10 -5.57
CA ALA A 28 -12.15 -3.07 -5.49
C ALA A 28 -12.50 -1.86 -6.37
N VAL A 29 -12.88 -2.10 -7.63
CA VAL A 29 -13.35 -1.07 -8.57
C VAL A 29 -14.52 -0.29 -7.97
N CYS A 30 -15.55 -0.99 -7.46
CA CYS A 30 -16.69 -0.34 -6.83
C CYS A 30 -16.29 0.43 -5.56
N GLY A 31 -15.32 -0.06 -4.80
CA GLY A 31 -14.78 0.61 -3.62
C GLY A 31 -14.17 1.97 -3.94
N PHE A 32 -13.27 2.02 -4.93
CA PHE A 32 -12.66 3.26 -5.40
C PHE A 32 -13.71 4.23 -5.95
N MET A 33 -14.63 3.73 -6.79
CA MET A 33 -15.70 4.55 -7.34
C MET A 33 -16.60 5.12 -6.24
N TRP A 34 -17.00 4.30 -5.27
CA TRP A 34 -17.87 4.72 -4.18
C TRP A 34 -17.19 5.76 -3.28
N ALA A 35 -15.92 5.55 -2.92
CA ALA A 35 -15.14 6.50 -2.13
C ALA A 35 -15.13 7.90 -2.78
N ALA A 36 -14.83 7.95 -4.08
CA ALA A 36 -14.84 9.17 -4.86
C ALA A 36 -16.23 9.80 -5.00
N GLN A 37 -17.28 9.00 -5.21
CA GLN A 37 -18.67 9.50 -5.26
C GLN A 37 -19.14 10.08 -3.93
N ARG A 38 -18.59 9.59 -2.80
CA ARG A 38 -18.90 10.09 -1.46
C ARG A 38 -17.99 11.24 -1.02
N GLY A 39 -17.06 11.69 -1.87
CA GLY A 39 -16.15 12.79 -1.57
C GLY A 39 -15.18 12.46 -0.44
N MET A 40 -14.68 11.22 -0.40
CA MET A 40 -13.57 10.87 0.49
C MET A 40 -12.29 11.56 0.05
N ASP A 41 -11.49 12.04 1.00
CA ASP A 41 -10.19 12.63 0.68
C ASP A 41 -9.10 11.57 0.51
N VAL A 42 -9.13 10.52 1.34
CA VAL A 42 -8.08 9.50 1.42
C VAL A 42 -8.71 8.11 1.47
N THR A 43 -8.13 7.14 0.75
CA THR A 43 -8.41 5.71 0.94
C THR A 43 -7.18 4.96 1.44
N ASN A 44 -7.41 3.90 2.22
CA ASN A 44 -6.38 2.97 2.66
C ASN A 44 -6.75 1.56 2.15
N ASN A 45 -5.82 0.92 1.45
CA ASN A 45 -6.01 -0.36 0.80
C ASN A 45 -4.98 -1.36 1.34
N SER A 46 -5.30 -2.00 2.46
CA SER A 46 -4.41 -2.93 3.16
C SER A 46 -4.52 -4.38 2.64
N TYR A 47 -4.65 -4.54 1.31
CA TYR A 47 -4.92 -5.80 0.60
C TYR A 47 -4.31 -5.76 -0.81
N TYR A 48 -4.15 -6.94 -1.44
CA TYR A 48 -4.07 -7.09 -2.90
C TYR A 48 -5.44 -7.57 -3.44
N ILE A 49 -5.64 -7.51 -4.75
CA ILE A 49 -6.92 -7.87 -5.40
C ILE A 49 -6.89 -9.33 -5.87
N ASP A 50 -7.82 -10.14 -5.37
CA ASP A 50 -7.96 -11.56 -5.63
C ASP A 50 -8.53 -11.85 -7.02
N PRO A 51 -8.24 -13.01 -7.64
CA PRO A 51 -7.58 -14.15 -7.02
C PRO A 51 -6.07 -14.21 -7.24
N PHE A 52 -5.46 -13.19 -7.86
CA PHE A 52 -4.04 -13.17 -8.17
C PHE A 52 -3.29 -12.12 -7.34
N GLU A 53 -2.24 -12.52 -6.64
CA GLU A 53 -1.31 -11.57 -6.02
C GLU A 53 -0.70 -10.65 -7.08
N PHE A 54 -0.40 -11.17 -8.29
CA PHE A 54 0.13 -10.37 -9.41
C PHE A 54 -0.76 -10.44 -10.66
N TRP A 55 -1.22 -9.32 -11.19
CA TRP A 55 -2.01 -9.31 -12.43
C TRP A 55 -1.12 -9.02 -13.64
N CYS A 56 -1.17 -9.85 -14.68
CA CYS A 56 -0.23 -9.83 -15.80
C CYS A 56 -0.79 -9.19 -17.08
N ASP A 57 -0.07 -8.21 -17.64
CA ASP A 57 -0.48 -7.51 -18.87
C ASP A 57 -0.42 -8.37 -20.14
N ASP A 58 0.38 -9.44 -20.13
CA ASP A 58 0.49 -10.38 -21.26
C ASP A 58 -0.60 -11.46 -21.27
N GLN A 59 -1.52 -11.45 -20.28
CA GLN A 59 -2.68 -12.33 -20.21
C GLN A 59 -3.97 -11.52 -20.44
N PRO A 60 -4.74 -11.75 -21.52
CA PRO A 60 -5.85 -10.87 -21.89
C PRO A 60 -6.89 -10.61 -20.79
N ASP A 61 -7.27 -11.65 -20.05
CA ASP A 61 -8.27 -11.53 -18.97
C ASP A 61 -7.73 -10.75 -17.77
N GLN A 62 -6.45 -10.93 -17.44
CA GLN A 62 -5.81 -10.21 -16.33
C GLN A 62 -5.51 -8.75 -16.71
N ALA A 63 -5.11 -8.50 -17.96
CA ALA A 63 -4.90 -7.16 -18.49
C ALA A 63 -6.19 -6.33 -18.43
N ALA A 64 -7.35 -6.93 -18.74
CA ALA A 64 -8.65 -6.26 -18.61
C ALA A 64 -8.94 -5.83 -17.16
N VAL A 65 -8.61 -6.67 -16.18
CA VAL A 65 -8.73 -6.33 -14.75
C VAL A 65 -7.79 -5.18 -14.37
N ARG A 66 -6.52 -5.25 -14.76
CA ARG A 66 -5.56 -4.16 -14.49
C ARG A 66 -6.03 -2.83 -15.05
N GLU A 67 -6.51 -2.83 -16.28
CA GLU A 67 -7.08 -1.63 -16.91
C GLU A 67 -8.30 -1.11 -16.14
N ALA A 68 -9.21 -1.99 -15.71
CA ALA A 68 -10.40 -1.59 -14.96
C ALA A 68 -10.05 -0.96 -13.60
N VAL A 69 -9.14 -1.58 -12.84
CA VAL A 69 -8.67 -1.06 -11.54
C VAL A 69 -7.91 0.25 -11.73
N ALA A 70 -7.01 0.33 -12.71
CA ALA A 70 -6.29 1.57 -13.01
C ALA A 70 -7.24 2.71 -13.40
N ARG A 71 -8.27 2.44 -14.20
CA ARG A 71 -9.31 3.45 -14.52
C ARG A 71 -10.09 3.88 -13.29
N ALA A 72 -10.43 2.97 -12.39
CA ALA A 72 -11.16 3.30 -11.16
C ALA A 72 -10.32 4.19 -10.23
N VAL A 73 -9.04 3.86 -10.05
CA VAL A 73 -8.07 4.67 -9.30
C VAL A 73 -7.88 6.04 -9.97
N ASN A 74 -7.62 6.09 -11.28
CA ASN A 74 -7.44 7.34 -12.01
C ASN A 74 -8.67 8.24 -11.93
N TRP A 75 -9.87 7.66 -12.05
CA TRP A 75 -11.11 8.39 -11.88
C TRP A 75 -11.25 8.91 -10.45
N SER A 76 -10.97 8.07 -9.44
CA SER A 76 -10.96 8.48 -8.03
C SER A 76 -10.01 9.65 -7.76
N ASN A 77 -8.77 9.57 -8.29
CA ASN A 77 -7.78 10.64 -8.22
C ASN A 77 -8.29 11.93 -8.88
N SER A 78 -8.96 11.84 -10.04
CA SER A 78 -9.58 12.99 -10.71
C SER A 78 -10.72 13.64 -9.89
N ARG A 79 -11.27 12.92 -8.92
CA ARG A 79 -12.29 13.40 -7.98
C ARG A 79 -11.70 13.93 -6.67
N GLY A 80 -10.37 13.98 -6.56
CA GLY A 80 -9.67 14.54 -5.40
C GLY A 80 -9.31 13.53 -4.32
N VAL A 81 -9.49 12.23 -4.56
CA VAL A 81 -9.12 11.17 -3.61
C VAL A 81 -7.65 10.80 -3.79
N VAL A 82 -6.89 10.65 -2.72
CA VAL A 82 -5.55 10.03 -2.75
C VAL A 82 -5.61 8.65 -2.07
N SER A 83 -4.90 7.67 -2.62
CA SER A 83 -4.97 6.28 -2.13
C SER A 83 -3.60 5.83 -1.62
N ALA A 84 -3.56 5.21 -0.45
CA ALA A 84 -2.40 4.46 0.04
C ALA A 84 -2.70 2.96 -0.01
N ALA A 85 -1.70 2.16 -0.34
CA ALA A 85 -1.81 0.71 -0.40
C ALA A 85 -0.60 0.03 0.25
N ALA A 86 -0.85 -1.16 0.81
CA ALA A 86 0.19 -2.00 1.39
C ALA A 86 1.01 -2.67 0.29
N ALA A 87 2.34 -2.67 0.38
CA ALA A 87 3.21 -3.24 -0.65
C ALA A 87 3.17 -4.79 -0.78
N GLY A 88 2.46 -5.49 0.11
CA GLY A 88 2.49 -6.95 0.21
C GLY A 88 3.46 -7.49 1.27
N ASN A 89 3.31 -8.77 1.64
CA ASN A 89 3.96 -9.38 2.82
C ASN A 89 4.79 -10.63 2.49
N SER A 90 5.29 -10.73 1.25
CA SER A 90 5.95 -11.92 0.71
C SER A 90 7.48 -11.81 0.71
N GLY A 91 8.04 -10.68 1.17
CA GLY A 91 9.48 -10.42 1.18
C GLY A 91 10.12 -10.30 -0.22
N LEU A 92 9.29 -10.06 -1.25
CA LEU A 92 9.68 -10.11 -2.65
C LEU A 92 10.35 -8.80 -3.09
N ASP A 93 11.28 -8.91 -4.03
CA ASP A 93 11.72 -7.77 -4.84
C ASP A 93 10.80 -7.62 -6.05
N LEU A 94 9.95 -6.61 -6.01
CA LEU A 94 8.93 -6.30 -7.01
C LEU A 94 9.53 -5.93 -8.37
N THR A 95 10.83 -5.63 -8.46
CA THR A 95 11.51 -5.26 -9.71
C THR A 95 12.04 -6.44 -10.51
N VAL A 96 12.12 -7.63 -9.89
CA VAL A 96 12.70 -8.84 -10.49
C VAL A 96 11.91 -10.11 -10.18
N ASN A 97 10.73 -10.00 -9.56
CA ASN A 97 9.93 -11.17 -9.23
C ASN A 97 9.50 -11.93 -10.50
N THR A 98 9.60 -13.26 -10.45
CA THR A 98 9.28 -14.16 -11.57
C THR A 98 8.33 -15.29 -11.16
N ARG A 99 7.86 -15.29 -9.91
CA ARG A 99 7.00 -16.34 -9.37
C ARG A 99 5.82 -15.74 -8.62
N ASP A 100 4.68 -16.39 -8.80
CA ASP A 100 3.53 -16.26 -7.93
C ASP A 100 3.14 -17.67 -7.51
N GLU A 101 3.35 -17.98 -6.23
CA GLU A 101 3.14 -19.31 -5.68
C GLU A 101 1.81 -19.43 -4.93
N GLY A 102 1.14 -18.31 -4.66
CA GLY A 102 -0.08 -18.22 -3.85
C GLY A 102 -1.36 -18.20 -4.67
N SER A 103 -1.28 -17.98 -5.98
CA SER A 103 -2.45 -17.73 -6.83
C SER A 103 -2.82 -18.91 -7.75
N PRO A 104 -4.09 -19.01 -8.23
CA PRO A 104 -5.23 -18.31 -7.68
C PRO A 104 -5.52 -18.74 -6.24
N ASP A 105 -5.79 -17.80 -5.34
CA ASP A 105 -5.95 -18.05 -3.91
C ASP A 105 -7.39 -18.41 -3.50
N ASP A 106 -8.34 -18.21 -4.42
CA ASP A 106 -9.74 -18.65 -4.33
C ASP A 106 -9.97 -20.10 -4.79
N ALA A 107 -8.91 -20.77 -5.27
CA ALA A 107 -8.94 -22.17 -5.63
C ALA A 107 -8.67 -23.09 -4.43
N ALA A 108 -9.13 -24.35 -4.51
CA ALA A 108 -8.89 -25.34 -3.46
C ALA A 108 -7.39 -25.55 -3.14
N GLN A 109 -6.53 -25.35 -4.13
CA GLN A 109 -5.07 -25.28 -4.00
C GLN A 109 -4.54 -24.26 -5.01
N PRO A 110 -3.59 -23.39 -4.61
CA PRO A 110 -2.87 -22.53 -5.54
C PRO A 110 -2.18 -23.30 -6.66
N THR A 111 -2.04 -22.68 -7.82
CA THR A 111 -1.28 -23.23 -8.95
C THR A 111 -0.09 -22.33 -9.26
N PRO A 112 1.10 -22.65 -8.73
CA PRO A 112 2.28 -21.82 -8.91
C PRO A 112 2.52 -21.49 -10.38
N ARG A 113 2.74 -20.21 -10.67
CA ARG A 113 2.85 -19.70 -12.02
C ARG A 113 4.10 -18.85 -12.19
N THR A 114 4.69 -18.95 -13.37
CA THR A 114 5.78 -18.07 -13.79
C THR A 114 5.18 -16.76 -14.27
N ILE A 115 5.68 -15.67 -13.72
CA ILE A 115 5.27 -14.30 -14.07
C ILE A 115 6.46 -13.51 -14.62
N ASN A 116 6.18 -12.32 -15.15
CA ASN A 116 7.17 -11.41 -15.70
C ASN A 116 6.99 -10.00 -15.08
N GLN A 117 7.83 -9.04 -15.46
CA GLN A 117 7.81 -7.68 -14.92
C GLN A 117 6.56 -6.85 -15.30
N GLY A 118 5.80 -7.31 -16.30
CA GLY A 118 4.47 -6.80 -16.63
C GLY A 118 3.36 -7.34 -15.73
N CYS A 119 3.70 -8.14 -14.72
CA CYS A 119 2.78 -8.59 -13.68
C CYS A 119 2.92 -7.73 -12.43
N LYS A 120 1.80 -7.19 -11.93
CA LYS A 120 1.79 -6.17 -10.88
C LYS A 120 0.83 -6.54 -9.74
N ASP A 121 1.29 -6.38 -8.51
CA ASP A 121 0.47 -6.40 -7.29
C ASP A 121 -0.38 -5.13 -7.25
N ILE A 122 -1.69 -5.29 -7.34
CA ILE A 122 -2.65 -4.19 -7.39
C ILE A 122 -3.56 -4.23 -6.15
N PRO A 123 -3.90 -3.06 -5.56
CA PRO A 123 -3.74 -1.72 -6.13
C PRO A 123 -2.38 -1.05 -5.86
N ALA A 124 -1.46 -1.68 -5.12
CA ALA A 124 -0.18 -1.06 -4.75
C ALA A 124 0.57 -0.48 -5.96
N GLN A 125 0.87 -1.30 -6.96
CA GLN A 125 1.64 -0.88 -8.13
C GLN A 125 0.79 -0.20 -9.22
N VAL A 126 -0.39 0.35 -8.87
CA VAL A 126 -1.19 1.18 -9.79
C VAL A 126 -0.67 2.62 -9.73
N PRO A 127 -0.34 3.26 -10.86
CA PRO A 127 0.11 4.65 -10.87
C PRO A 127 -0.86 5.60 -10.15
N GLY A 128 -0.34 6.44 -9.25
CA GLY A 128 -1.13 7.35 -8.43
C GLY A 128 -1.70 6.75 -7.15
N VAL A 129 -1.32 5.51 -6.80
CA VAL A 129 -1.47 4.94 -5.46
C VAL A 129 -0.12 4.99 -4.75
N VAL A 130 -0.12 5.40 -3.48
CA VAL A 130 1.08 5.42 -2.64
C VAL A 130 1.35 4.00 -2.11
N THR A 131 2.42 3.37 -2.56
CA THR A 131 2.87 2.05 -2.14
C THR A 131 3.70 2.12 -0.86
N VAL A 132 3.26 1.40 0.17
CA VAL A 132 3.80 1.53 1.53
C VAL A 132 4.52 0.27 1.99
N ALA A 133 5.83 0.41 2.25
CA ALA A 133 6.64 -0.62 2.89
C ALA A 133 6.51 -0.63 4.43
N SER A 134 6.76 -1.79 5.04
CA SER A 134 6.64 -1.99 6.49
C SER A 134 7.97 -1.95 7.20
N LEU A 135 8.06 -1.19 8.28
CA LEU A 135 9.25 -1.08 9.13
C LEU A 135 9.07 -1.74 10.51
N THR A 136 10.18 -2.19 11.06
CA THR A 136 10.30 -2.60 12.45
C THR A 136 10.32 -1.39 13.39
N GLN A 137 10.21 -1.65 14.70
CA GLN A 137 10.35 -0.62 15.73
C GLN A 137 11.74 0.03 15.73
N ALA A 138 12.76 -0.65 15.17
CA ALA A 138 14.11 -0.12 15.01
C ALA A 138 14.29 0.69 13.71
N GLY A 139 13.21 0.89 12.92
CA GLY A 139 13.27 1.61 11.65
C GLY A 139 13.87 0.80 10.50
N GLN A 140 14.11 -0.50 10.67
CA GLN A 140 14.60 -1.39 9.62
C GLN A 140 13.43 -1.91 8.78
N LEU A 141 13.66 -2.23 7.50
CA LEU A 141 12.67 -2.95 6.69
C LEU A 141 12.23 -4.25 7.41
N SER A 142 10.92 -4.46 7.53
CA SER A 142 10.37 -5.71 8.07
C SER A 142 10.67 -6.84 7.09
N TYR A 143 11.09 -8.01 7.58
CA TYR A 143 11.53 -9.12 6.73
C TYR A 143 10.50 -9.56 5.68
N PHE A 144 9.22 -9.50 6.03
CA PHE A 144 8.10 -9.84 5.16
C PHE A 144 7.75 -8.73 4.16
N SER A 145 8.22 -7.50 4.34
CA SER A 145 7.85 -6.40 3.44
C SER A 145 8.39 -6.68 2.04
N ASN A 146 7.51 -6.63 1.05
CA ASN A 146 7.94 -6.46 -0.32
C ASN A 146 8.72 -5.15 -0.46
N ARG A 147 9.62 -5.11 -1.44
CA ARG A 147 10.63 -4.07 -1.67
C ARG A 147 10.89 -3.92 -3.16
N GLY A 148 11.58 -2.86 -3.56
CA GLY A 148 11.94 -2.65 -4.96
C GLY A 148 12.24 -1.20 -5.25
N LEU A 149 13.35 -0.92 -5.96
CA LEU A 149 13.70 0.45 -6.33
C LEU A 149 12.69 0.98 -7.35
N GLY A 150 12.00 2.07 -7.00
CA GLY A 150 10.94 2.66 -7.82
C GLY A 150 9.60 1.95 -7.72
N GLU A 151 9.46 0.94 -6.85
CA GLU A 151 8.19 0.24 -6.58
C GLU A 151 7.63 0.59 -5.19
N ILE A 152 8.45 1.13 -4.29
CA ILE A 152 8.05 1.65 -2.98
C ILE A 152 8.12 3.17 -3.00
N ASP A 153 7.04 3.85 -2.62
CA ASP A 153 7.01 5.31 -2.55
C ASP A 153 7.50 5.81 -1.18
N VAL A 154 7.00 5.21 -0.10
CA VAL A 154 7.38 5.55 1.28
C VAL A 154 7.30 4.34 2.21
N ALA A 155 7.93 4.45 3.37
CA ALA A 155 7.85 3.43 4.41
C ALA A 155 7.23 3.96 5.72
N ALA A 156 6.61 3.05 6.47
CA ALA A 156 6.01 3.36 7.77
C ALA A 156 6.11 2.19 8.75
N PRO A 157 5.96 2.41 10.08
CA PRO A 157 5.94 1.34 11.06
C PRO A 157 4.84 0.31 10.77
N GLY A 158 5.21 -0.96 10.63
CA GLY A 158 4.28 -2.04 10.31
C GLY A 158 4.52 -3.35 11.08
N SER A 159 5.59 -3.48 11.87
CA SER A 159 5.80 -4.65 12.73
C SER A 159 5.43 -4.38 14.20
N ARG A 160 4.70 -5.32 14.81
CA ARG A 160 4.26 -5.29 16.22
C ARG A 160 3.56 -3.97 16.57
N ILE A 161 2.62 -3.57 15.72
CA ILE A 161 1.80 -2.38 15.91
C ILE A 161 0.63 -2.71 16.83
N LEU A 162 0.47 -1.94 17.91
CA LEU A 162 -0.66 -2.06 18.82
C LEU A 162 -1.87 -1.36 18.21
N SER A 163 -2.95 -2.09 17.95
CA SER A 163 -4.19 -1.54 17.39
C SER A 163 -5.44 -2.11 18.06
N THR A 164 -6.61 -1.56 17.71
CA THR A 164 -7.91 -2.08 18.13
C THR A 164 -8.22 -3.40 17.43
N ILE A 165 -8.86 -4.32 18.15
CA ILE A 165 -9.39 -5.59 17.61
C ILE A 165 -10.84 -5.78 18.09
N PRO A 166 -11.63 -6.66 17.45
CA PRO A 166 -13.03 -6.89 17.83
C PRO A 166 -13.23 -7.19 19.32
N GLY A 167 -14.40 -6.80 19.84
CA GLY A 167 -14.75 -6.97 21.25
C GLY A 167 -14.14 -5.91 22.18
N GLY A 168 -13.76 -4.74 21.66
CA GLY A 168 -13.25 -3.62 22.47
C GLY A 168 -11.86 -3.86 23.05
N LYS A 169 -11.06 -4.73 22.41
CA LYS A 169 -9.72 -5.13 22.88
C LYS A 169 -8.61 -4.46 22.07
N TYR A 170 -7.38 -4.66 22.50
CA TYR A 170 -6.17 -4.26 21.80
C TYR A 170 -5.29 -5.47 21.52
N GLY A 171 -4.55 -5.45 20.42
CA GLY A 171 -3.63 -6.51 20.04
C GLY A 171 -2.48 -6.01 19.19
N LEU A 172 -1.36 -6.73 19.23
CA LEU A 172 -0.22 -6.49 18.36
C LEU A 172 -0.40 -7.26 17.05
N LYS A 173 -0.27 -6.57 15.92
CA LYS A 173 -0.23 -7.19 14.57
C LYS A 173 0.98 -6.68 13.80
N SER A 174 1.39 -7.44 12.80
CA SER A 174 2.46 -7.09 11.88
C SER A 174 1.99 -7.26 10.44
N GLY A 175 2.42 -6.36 9.56
CA GLY A 175 2.15 -6.40 8.12
C GLY A 175 2.29 -5.02 7.48
N THR A 176 2.52 -4.97 6.17
CA THR A 176 2.35 -3.75 5.37
C THR A 176 0.92 -3.20 5.49
N SER A 177 -0.06 -4.07 5.76
CA SER A 177 -1.43 -3.71 6.15
C SER A 177 -1.53 -2.84 7.41
N MET A 178 -0.53 -2.86 8.29
CA MET A 178 -0.42 -1.96 9.47
C MET A 178 0.39 -0.70 9.16
N ALA A 179 1.31 -0.75 8.18
CA ALA A 179 2.08 0.41 7.74
C ALA A 179 1.23 1.37 6.89
N SER A 180 0.50 0.85 5.90
CA SER A 180 -0.38 1.63 5.00
C SER A 180 -1.33 2.61 5.73
N PRO A 181 -2.03 2.22 6.83
CA PRO A 181 -2.91 3.15 7.52
C PRO A 181 -2.17 4.26 8.30
N HIS A 182 -0.88 4.10 8.62
CA HIS A 182 -0.09 5.22 9.14
C HIS A 182 0.07 6.29 8.05
N VAL A 183 0.38 5.88 6.81
CA VAL A 183 0.52 6.78 5.66
C VAL A 183 -0.81 7.42 5.30
N ALA A 184 -1.91 6.67 5.28
CA ALA A 184 -3.24 7.24 5.08
C ALA A 184 -3.59 8.29 6.15
N GLY A 185 -3.17 8.08 7.39
CA GLY A 185 -3.28 9.08 8.45
C GLY A 185 -2.46 10.34 8.18
N VAL A 186 -1.22 10.20 7.69
CA VAL A 186 -0.38 11.35 7.29
C VAL A 186 -1.00 12.12 6.13
N LEU A 187 -1.51 11.42 5.11
CA LEU A 187 -2.24 12.03 3.99
C LEU A 187 -3.50 12.78 4.46
N ALA A 188 -4.22 12.25 5.44
CA ALA A 188 -5.40 12.92 5.99
C ALA A 188 -5.03 14.19 6.79
N LEU A 189 -3.94 14.16 7.56
CA LEU A 189 -3.39 15.36 8.21
C LEU A 189 -2.97 16.41 7.17
N MET A 190 -2.27 15.96 6.11
CA MET A 190 -1.85 16.82 5.00
C MET A 190 -3.05 17.48 4.32
N LYS A 191 -4.11 16.72 4.01
CA LYS A 191 -5.32 17.28 3.41
C LYS A 191 -6.00 18.32 4.30
N SER A 192 -5.96 18.10 5.62
CA SER A 192 -6.53 19.05 6.57
C SER A 192 -5.73 20.37 6.64
N ALA A 193 -4.41 20.32 6.49
CA ALA A 193 -3.55 21.50 6.53
C ALA A 193 -3.49 22.22 5.18
N HIS A 194 -3.55 21.46 4.08
CA HIS A 194 -3.37 21.91 2.71
C HIS A 194 -4.55 21.46 1.82
N PRO A 195 -5.78 21.96 2.07
CA PRO A 195 -7.01 21.48 1.42
C PRO A 195 -7.02 21.71 -0.10
N GLU A 196 -6.24 22.66 -0.60
CA GLU A 196 -6.09 23.01 -2.02
C GLU A 196 -5.26 22.01 -2.82
N LEU A 197 -4.46 21.15 -2.17
CA LEU A 197 -3.63 20.19 -2.88
C LEU A 197 -4.48 19.17 -3.62
N THR A 198 -4.13 18.97 -4.88
CA THR A 198 -4.60 17.83 -5.69
C THR A 198 -3.93 16.54 -5.22
N PRO A 199 -4.50 15.36 -5.48
CA PRO A 199 -3.88 14.09 -5.12
C PRO A 199 -2.44 13.94 -5.60
N ALA A 200 -2.14 14.34 -6.84
CA ALA A 200 -0.76 14.31 -7.36
C ALA A 200 0.20 15.20 -6.55
N GLN A 201 -0.25 16.40 -6.16
CA GLN A 201 0.56 17.29 -5.31
C GLN A 201 0.69 16.75 -3.88
N MET A 202 -0.32 16.04 -3.36
CA MET A 202 -0.23 15.39 -2.06
C MET A 202 0.78 14.24 -2.07
N VAL A 203 0.81 13.42 -3.13
CA VAL A 203 1.80 12.35 -3.29
C VAL A 203 3.21 12.96 -3.35
N GLN A 204 3.42 13.96 -4.20
CA GLN A 204 4.72 14.64 -4.30
C GLN A 204 5.15 15.24 -2.95
N LYS A 205 4.25 15.96 -2.26
CA LYS A 205 4.57 16.54 -0.95
C LYS A 205 4.85 15.46 0.10
N LEU A 206 4.16 14.32 0.05
CA LEU A 206 4.40 13.19 0.96
C LEU A 206 5.82 12.63 0.79
N GLU A 207 6.27 12.48 -0.45
CA GLU A 207 7.61 12.03 -0.81
C GLU A 207 8.67 13.07 -0.38
N ASP A 208 8.45 14.35 -0.68
CA ASP A 208 9.36 15.44 -0.32
C ASP A 208 9.48 15.63 1.21
N ASP A 209 8.36 15.43 1.93
CA ASP A 209 8.29 15.55 3.38
C ASP A 209 8.77 14.29 4.11
N ALA A 210 8.96 13.17 3.40
CA ALA A 210 9.50 11.96 4.00
C ALA A 210 10.87 12.22 4.64
N THR A 211 11.24 11.38 5.61
CA THR A 211 12.55 11.47 6.26
C THR A 211 13.51 10.56 5.49
N PRO A 212 14.50 11.11 4.75
CA PRO A 212 15.44 10.32 3.97
C PRO A 212 16.14 9.32 4.88
N THR A 213 16.22 8.07 4.43
CA THR A 213 16.73 6.97 5.23
C THR A 213 17.65 6.14 4.36
N ALA A 214 18.93 6.14 4.72
CA ALA A 214 19.95 5.37 4.02
C ALA A 214 19.65 3.87 4.06
N CYS A 215 20.06 3.16 3.00
CA CYS A 215 20.01 1.71 2.97
C CYS A 215 20.66 1.11 4.22
N SER A 216 19.94 0.17 4.83
CA SER A 216 20.42 -0.63 5.95
C SER A 216 20.59 -2.06 5.50
N ALA A 217 21.50 -2.80 6.16
CA ALA A 217 21.53 -4.25 6.02
C ALA A 217 20.14 -4.82 6.36
N PRO A 218 19.67 -5.86 5.64
CA PRO A 218 18.43 -6.52 5.99
C PRO A 218 18.53 -7.12 7.40
N GLN A 219 17.41 -7.19 8.11
CA GLN A 219 17.37 -7.74 9.47
C GLN A 219 17.72 -9.24 9.49
N TYR A 220 17.44 -9.93 8.39
CA TYR A 220 17.74 -11.34 8.16
C TYR A 220 18.47 -11.48 6.82
N ASP A 221 19.25 -12.54 6.64
CA ASP A 221 19.96 -12.83 5.39
C ASP A 221 18.99 -13.41 4.32
N GLU A 222 17.84 -12.76 4.15
CA GLU A 222 16.73 -13.19 3.31
C GLU A 222 16.16 -12.02 2.49
N GLY A 223 15.96 -12.29 1.19
CA GLY A 223 15.45 -11.34 0.20
C GLY A 223 16.51 -10.41 -0.39
N ALA A 224 16.10 -9.57 -1.34
CA ALA A 224 17.03 -8.67 -2.05
C ALA A 224 17.61 -7.61 -1.11
N ALA A 225 18.90 -7.30 -1.29
CA ALA A 225 19.60 -6.25 -0.57
C ALA A 225 19.11 -4.85 -0.97
N CYS A 226 19.23 -3.89 -0.06
CA CYS A 226 18.83 -2.51 -0.33
C CYS A 226 19.76 -1.87 -1.37
N VAL A 227 19.16 -1.35 -2.43
CA VAL A 227 19.82 -0.56 -3.48
C VAL A 227 19.19 0.83 -3.59
N GLY A 228 19.98 1.83 -3.99
CA GLY A 228 19.56 3.22 -4.16
C GLY A 228 20.36 4.20 -3.31
N THR A 229 19.82 5.40 -3.12
CA THR A 229 20.39 6.50 -2.33
C THR A 229 19.60 6.71 -1.03
N PRO A 230 20.10 7.53 -0.08
CA PRO A 230 19.31 7.88 1.11
C PRO A 230 17.98 8.56 0.81
N ASP A 231 17.89 9.30 -0.30
CA ASP A 231 16.69 10.05 -0.71
C ASP A 231 15.73 9.22 -1.57
N LEU A 232 16.20 8.11 -2.15
CA LEU A 232 15.36 7.16 -2.89
C LEU A 232 16.01 5.78 -2.93
N ASN A 233 15.40 4.80 -2.27
CA ASN A 233 15.90 3.42 -2.31
C ASN A 233 14.81 2.36 -2.24
N SER A 234 15.20 1.13 -2.55
CA SER A 234 14.33 -0.04 -2.62
C SER A 234 13.62 -0.44 -1.32
N TYR A 235 14.05 0.02 -0.15
CA TYR A 235 13.46 -0.36 1.14
C TYR A 235 12.52 0.72 1.67
N TYR A 236 12.94 1.98 1.54
CA TYR A 236 12.28 3.12 2.16
C TYR A 236 11.53 4.00 1.17
N GLY A 237 11.66 3.74 -0.14
CA GLY A 237 11.21 4.69 -1.17
C GLY A 237 11.90 6.03 -0.97
N HIS A 238 11.12 7.10 -0.93
CA HIS A 238 11.55 8.46 -0.60
C HIS A 238 11.87 8.67 0.90
N GLY A 239 11.52 7.70 1.75
CA GLY A 239 11.88 7.71 3.17
C GLY A 239 10.73 7.29 4.08
N ILE A 240 10.93 7.53 5.38
CA ILE A 240 9.92 7.25 6.40
C ILE A 240 8.95 8.43 6.47
N VAL A 241 7.64 8.15 6.37
CA VAL A 241 6.62 9.21 6.42
C VAL A 241 6.72 10.08 7.68
N ASN A 242 6.55 11.39 7.51
CA ASN A 242 6.72 12.37 8.58
C ASN A 242 5.44 13.21 8.78
N ALA A 243 4.66 12.85 9.80
CA ALA A 243 3.39 13.53 10.09
C ALA A 243 3.55 15.02 10.44
N LEU A 244 4.68 15.43 11.03
CA LEU A 244 4.92 16.82 11.41
C LEU A 244 5.20 17.69 10.19
N LYS A 245 6.05 17.22 9.26
CA LYS A 245 6.33 17.95 8.02
C LYS A 245 5.10 18.03 7.11
N ALA A 246 4.27 16.98 7.08
CA ALA A 246 3.07 16.93 6.27
C ALA A 246 2.04 18.05 6.56
N VAL A 247 2.09 18.66 7.75
CA VAL A 247 1.19 19.75 8.16
C VAL A 247 1.85 21.13 8.18
N GLN A 248 3.11 21.23 7.76
CA GLN A 248 3.85 22.47 7.56
C GLN A 248 3.76 22.91 6.10
#